data_AF-A0A7W0CCF0-F1
#
_entry.id   AF-A0A7W0CCF0-F1
#
_cell.length_a   1.000
_cell.length_b   1.000
_cell.length_c   1.000
_cell.angle_alpha   90.00
_cell.angle_beta   90.00
_cell.angle_gamma   90.00
#
_symmetry.space_group_name_H-M   'P 1'
#
loop_
_entity.id
_entity.type
_entity.pdbx_description
1 polymer ?
#
loop_
_entity_poly.entity_id
_entity_poly.type
_entity_poly.pdbx_seq_one_letter_code
_entity_poly.pdbx_strand_id
1 'polypeptide(L)' 'MERLKGDRENQYSIRINQQYRICFLWEEGHAYEIEITDYH' A
#
# COMPACT_ATOMS: atom_id res chain seq x y z
N MET A 1 -8.40 -21.71 -0.10
CA MET A 1 -8.26 -20.64 -1.12
C MET A 1 -9.36 -19.65 -0.85
N GLU A 2 -9.08 -18.59 -0.10
CA GLU A 2 -10.10 -17.60 0.26
C GLU A 2 -9.69 -16.25 -0.31
N ARG A 3 -10.38 -15.85 -1.39
CA ARG A 3 -10.32 -14.50 -1.92
C ARG A 3 -11.18 -13.62 -1.01
N LEU A 4 -10.53 -12.74 -0.23
CA LEU A 4 -11.24 -11.62 0.38
C LEU A 4 -11.56 -10.61 -0.73
N LYS A 5 -12.74 -10.82 -1.35
CA LYS A 5 -13.47 -9.78 -2.06
C LYS A 5 -13.72 -8.64 -1.07
N GLY A 6 -13.08 -7.50 -1.27
CA GLY A 6 -13.33 -6.31 -0.47
C GLY A 6 -12.43 -5.16 -0.88
N ASP A 7 -12.86 -4.40 -1.89
CA ASP A 7 -12.54 -2.99 -2.18
C ASP A 7 -11.08 -2.49 -2.19
N ARG A 8 -10.07 -3.35 -1.99
CA ARG A 8 -8.67 -2.94 -1.87
C ARG A 8 -7.72 -3.83 -2.70
N GLU A 9 -8.17 -4.30 -3.87
CA GLU A 9 -7.36 -5.17 -4.75
C GLU A 9 -6.12 -4.48 -5.35
N ASN A 10 -5.86 -3.22 -5.02
CA ASN A 10 -4.74 -2.44 -5.56
C ASN A 10 -3.90 -1.74 -4.48
N GLN A 11 -3.99 -2.08 -3.19
CA GLN A 11 -3.17 -1.42 -2.16
C GLN A 11 -1.83 -2.15 -1.95
N TYR A 12 -0.74 -1.40 -2.11
CA TYR A 12 0.63 -1.86 -1.95
C TYR A 12 1.32 -1.09 -0.83
N SER A 13 2.30 -1.73 -0.19
CA SER A 13 3.17 -1.03 0.74
C SER A 13 4.64 -1.38 0.54
N ILE A 14 5.51 -0.37 0.59
CA ILE A 14 6.96 -0.51 0.51
C ILE A 14 7.55 -0.09 1.85
N ARG A 15 8.39 -0.94 2.42
CA ARG A 15 9.13 -0.62 3.65
C ARG A 15 10.44 0.06 3.27
N ILE A 16 10.64 1.30 3.74
CA ILE A 16 11.90 2.03 3.51
C ILE A 16 12.94 1.60 4.55
N ASN A 17 12.55 1.54 5.82
CA ASN A 17 13.41 1.07 6.91
C ASN A 17 12.56 0.54 8.08
N GLN A 18 13.17 0.35 9.26
CA GLN A 18 12.45 -0.16 10.44
C GLN A 18 11.31 0.76 10.90
N GLN A 19 11.38 2.04 10.55
CA GLN A 19 10.51 3.11 11.05
C GLN A 19 9.53 3.64 9.99
N TYR A 20 9.88 3.63 8.70
CA TYR A 20 9.04 4.19 7.64
C TYR A 20 8.45 3.14 6.69
N ARG A 21 7.16 3.32 6.39
CA ARG A 21 6.42 2.57 5.36
C ARG A 21 5.70 3.55 4.44
N ILE A 22 5.78 3.30 3.14
CA ILE A 22 4.94 3.95 2.14
C ILE A 22 3.76 3.02 1.84
N CYS A 23 2.55 3.53 1.92
CA CYS A 23 1.34 2.88 1.45
C CYS A 23 0.84 3.62 0.20
N PHE A 24 0.48 2.89 -0.85
CA PHE A 24 -0.04 3.49 -2.09
C PHE A 24 -1.00 2.54 -2.77
N LEU A 25 -1.88 3.08 -3.60
CA LEU A 25 -2.69 2.33 -4.54
C LEU A 25 -1.94 2.20 -5.87
N TRP A 26 -1.99 1.04 -6.50
CA TRP A 26 -1.43 0.81 -7.82
C TRP A 26 -2.55 0.52 -8.81
N GLU A 27 -2.81 1.46 -9.70
CA GLU A 27 -3.89 1.36 -10.68
C GLU A 27 -3.35 1.77 -12.06
N GLU A 28 -3.63 0.95 -13.08
CA GLU A 28 -3.22 1.20 -14.47
C GLU A 28 -1.73 1.56 -14.69
N GLY A 29 -0.84 1.04 -13.84
CA GLY A 29 0.61 1.31 -13.92
C GLY A 29 1.06 2.60 -13.23
N HIS A 30 0.17 3.24 -12.49
CA HIS A 30 0.41 4.47 -11.75
C HIS A 30 0.17 4.26 -10.25
N ALA A 31 0.94 5.00 -9.44
CA ALA A 31 0.79 5.01 -7.99
C ALA A 31 -0.11 6.19 -7.56
N TYR A 32 -1.19 5.88 -6.86
CA TYR A 32 -2.17 6.83 -6.33
C TYR A 32 -2.22 6.76 -4.80
N GLU A 33 -2.77 7.78 -4.15
CA GLU A 33 -2.98 7.81 -2.68
C GLU A 33 -1.71 7.45 -1.89
N ILE A 34 -0.58 8.07 -2.23
CA ILE A 34 0.72 7.80 -1.62
C ILE A 34 0.75 8.44 -0.21
N GLU A 35 0.77 7.60 0.81
CA GLU A 35 0.90 8.00 2.20
C GLU A 35 2.21 7.46 2.80
N ILE A 36 2.93 8.32 3.52
CA ILE A 36 4.12 7.92 4.29
C ILE A 36 3.71 7.84 5.75
N THR A 37 3.71 6.63 6.30
CA THR A 37 3.41 6.39 7.71
C THR A 37 4.72 6.13 8.47
N ASP A 38 4.97 6.93 9.51
CA ASP A 38 6.02 6.67 10.52
C ASP A 38 5.41 5.73 11.56
N TYR A 39 6.07 4.60 11.78
CA TYR A 39 5.74 3.67 12.85
C TYR A 39 6.74 3.92 13.98
N HIS A 40 6.30 4.63 15.03
CA HIS A 40 6.96 4.72 16.33
C HIS A 40 6.23 3.84 17.34
#